data_AF-A0A7Y2HI38-F1
#
_entry.id   AF-A0A7Y2HI38-F1
#
_cell.length_a   1.000
_cell.length_b   1.000
_cell.length_c   1.000
_cell.angle_alpha   90.00
_cell.angle_beta   90.00
_cell.angle_gamma   90.00
#
_symmetry.space_group_name_H-M   'P 1'
#
loop_
_entity.id
_entity.type
_entity.pdbx_description
1 polymer ?
#
loop_
_entity_poly.entity_id
_entity_poly.type
_entity_poly.pdbx_seq_one_letter_code
_entity_poly.pdbx_strand_id
1 'polypeptide(L)'
;WLVDGAAIMNQVPLCRCSYGPYARAMVRVCKEESFHQRQGYEILLTLCKGTEGQKEMAQDALNRWWWPSLMMFGPSDKDSIHSAQSMKWKIKRLSNDELRQRFVDMTVPQADVLGLTVPDPDLKFNEKTGHYEFGPIDWEEFWQVVKGYGPCNKERLEARRNAHEEGAWVREAAVAYHKKQEKKKNKSLVA
;
A
#
# COMPACT_ATOMS: atom_id res chain seq x y z
N TRP A 1 2.28 -9.26 -3.39
CA TRP A 1 3.68 -9.41 -2.89
C TRP A 1 4.33 -8.05 -2.66
N LEU A 2 4.70 -7.33 -3.72
CA LEU A 2 5.52 -6.11 -3.60
C LEU A 2 4.77 -4.93 -2.97
N VAL A 3 3.64 -4.53 -3.57
CA VAL A 3 2.81 -3.39 -3.12
C VAL A 3 2.24 -3.65 -1.71
N ASP A 4 1.65 -4.83 -1.46
CA ASP A 4 1.20 -5.21 -0.12
C ASP A 4 2.36 -5.31 0.88
N GLY A 5 3.54 -5.75 0.44
CA GLY A 5 4.74 -5.79 1.27
C GLY A 5 5.17 -4.39 1.73
N ALA A 6 5.11 -3.41 0.82
CA ALA A 6 5.37 -2.02 1.15
C ALA A 6 4.31 -1.44 2.09
N ALA A 7 3.03 -1.77 1.85
CA ALA A 7 1.93 -1.38 2.72
C ALA A 7 2.12 -1.95 4.14
N ILE A 8 2.39 -3.24 4.28
CA ILE A 8 2.64 -3.89 5.58
C ILE A 8 3.83 -3.27 6.29
N MET A 9 4.93 -3.00 5.59
CA MET A 9 6.11 -2.34 6.17
C MET A 9 5.74 -0.98 6.76
N ASN A 10 4.87 -0.21 6.09
CA ASN A 10 4.40 1.07 6.59
C ASN A 10 3.37 0.92 7.73
N GLN A 11 2.46 -0.06 7.66
CA GLN A 11 1.36 -0.23 8.60
C GLN A 11 1.77 -0.85 9.95
N VAL A 12 2.70 -1.80 9.97
CA VAL A 12 3.11 -2.50 11.20
C VAL A 12 3.61 -1.51 12.28
N PRO A 13 4.46 -0.51 11.97
CA PRO A 13 4.82 0.54 12.92
C PRO A 13 3.62 1.36 13.42
N LEU A 14 2.60 1.56 12.59
CA LEU A 14 1.39 2.32 12.95
C LEU A 14 0.48 1.59 13.95
N CYS A 15 0.65 0.26 14.14
CA CYS A 15 0.06 -0.46 15.28
C CYS A 15 0.46 0.10 16.65
N ARG A 16 1.51 0.94 16.71
CA ARG A 16 2.00 1.63 17.91
C ARG A 16 1.94 3.15 17.79
N CYS A 17 1.11 3.69 16.89
CA CYS A 17 0.87 5.13 16.82
C CYS A 17 0.18 5.63 18.10
N SER A 18 0.31 6.93 18.39
CA SER A 18 -0.21 7.54 19.62
C SER A 18 -1.74 7.58 19.73
N TYR A 19 -2.46 7.47 18.61
CA TYR A 19 -3.92 7.52 18.59
C TYR A 19 -4.53 6.12 18.64
N GLY A 20 -5.08 5.76 19.80
CA GLY A 20 -5.56 4.40 20.10
C GLY A 20 -6.51 3.77 19.07
N PRO A 21 -7.55 4.47 18.56
CA PRO A 21 -8.42 3.92 17.52
C PRO A 21 -7.68 3.55 16.24
N TYR A 22 -6.72 4.38 15.81
CA TYR A 22 -5.94 4.09 14.61
C TYR A 22 -5.00 2.90 14.82
N ALA A 23 -4.27 2.88 15.94
CA ALA A 23 -3.40 1.77 16.30
C ALA A 23 -4.15 0.42 16.33
N ARG A 24 -5.33 0.37 16.97
CA ARG A 24 -6.14 -0.87 17.03
C ARG A 24 -6.68 -1.29 15.67
N ALA A 25 -7.06 -0.34 14.81
CA ALA A 25 -7.46 -0.65 13.44
C ALA A 25 -6.29 -1.28 12.66
N MET A 26 -5.09 -0.72 12.76
CA MET A 26 -3.89 -1.26 12.11
C MET A 26 -3.53 -2.67 12.61
N VAL A 27 -3.68 -2.96 13.90
CA VAL A 27 -3.47 -4.33 14.43
C VAL A 27 -4.36 -5.35 13.73
N ARG A 28 -5.62 -4.98 13.44
CA ARG A 28 -6.54 -5.88 12.72
C ARG A 28 -6.17 -5.98 11.24
N VAL A 29 -5.95 -4.84 10.58
CA VAL A 29 -5.59 -4.78 9.16
C VAL A 29 -4.32 -5.58 8.87
N CYS A 30 -3.23 -5.37 9.63
CA CYS A 30 -1.97 -6.08 9.39
C CYS A 30 -2.07 -7.61 9.58
N LYS A 31 -2.93 -8.07 10.50
CA LYS A 31 -3.16 -9.52 10.68
C LYS A 31 -3.79 -10.14 9.44
N GLU A 32 -4.72 -9.43 8.82
CA GLU A 32 -5.41 -9.88 7.61
C GLU A 32 -4.51 -9.72 6.37
N GLU A 33 -3.85 -8.57 6.21
CA GLU A 33 -3.03 -8.26 5.01
C GLU A 33 -1.79 -9.16 4.88
N SER A 34 -1.15 -9.57 5.98
CA SER A 34 0.03 -10.45 5.89
C SER A 34 -0.25 -11.79 5.21
N PHE A 35 -1.48 -12.30 5.34
CA PHE A 35 -1.91 -13.52 4.67
C PHE A 35 -1.98 -13.30 3.15
N HIS A 36 -2.63 -12.21 2.72
CA HIS A 36 -2.75 -11.87 1.30
C HIS A 36 -1.40 -11.58 0.64
N GLN A 37 -0.49 -10.92 1.37
CA GLN A 37 0.85 -10.66 0.87
C GLN A 37 1.61 -11.96 0.60
N ARG A 38 1.49 -12.96 1.49
CA ARG A 38 2.08 -14.28 1.30
C ARG A 38 1.48 -15.00 0.09
N GLN A 39 0.16 -15.02 -0.06
CA GLN A 39 -0.47 -15.62 -1.23
C GLN A 39 -0.01 -14.94 -2.53
N GLY A 40 0.13 -13.62 -2.53
CA GLY A 40 0.67 -12.89 -3.68
C GLY A 40 2.12 -13.27 -4.02
N TYR A 41 2.94 -13.62 -3.03
CA TYR A 41 4.29 -14.13 -3.27
C TYR A 41 4.28 -15.55 -3.84
N GLU A 42 3.42 -16.42 -3.32
CA GLU A 42 3.27 -17.80 -3.82
C GLU A 42 2.81 -17.86 -5.28
N ILE A 43 1.97 -16.90 -5.71
CA ILE A 43 1.58 -16.75 -7.12
C ILE A 43 2.81 -16.47 -7.98
N LEU A 44 3.67 -15.51 -7.59
CA LEU A 44 4.90 -15.25 -8.34
C LEU A 44 5.86 -16.43 -8.30
N LEU A 45 6.01 -17.08 -7.15
CA LEU A 45 6.85 -18.28 -7.03
C LEU A 45 6.39 -19.38 -8.00
N THR A 46 5.09 -19.53 -8.19
CA THR A 46 4.51 -20.48 -9.15
C THR A 46 4.82 -20.06 -10.60
N LEU A 47 4.66 -18.78 -10.94
CA LEU A 47 5.01 -18.26 -12.27
C LEU A 47 6.49 -18.43 -12.59
N CYS A 48 7.38 -18.08 -11.65
CA CYS A 48 8.83 -18.16 -11.82
C CYS A 48 9.36 -19.60 -11.90
N LYS A 49 8.59 -20.59 -11.44
CA LYS A 49 8.87 -22.03 -11.59
C LYS A 49 8.17 -22.66 -12.81
N GLY A 50 7.39 -21.87 -13.54
CA GLY A 50 6.62 -22.30 -14.69
C GLY A 50 7.42 -22.26 -16.00
N THR A 51 6.75 -21.87 -17.08
CA THR A 51 7.38 -21.68 -18.40
C THR A 51 8.20 -20.40 -18.46
N GLU A 52 9.07 -20.28 -19.46
CA GLU A 52 9.85 -19.05 -19.67
C GLU A 52 8.94 -17.83 -19.82
N GLY A 53 7.87 -17.92 -20.60
CA GLY A 53 6.91 -16.82 -20.75
C GLY A 53 6.19 -16.45 -19.45
N GLN A 54 6.00 -17.38 -18.51
CA GLN A 54 5.47 -17.06 -17.18
C GLN A 54 6.49 -16.32 -16.32
N LYS A 55 7.76 -16.70 -16.41
CA LYS A 55 8.86 -16.01 -15.71
C LYS A 55 9.09 -14.61 -16.28
N GLU A 56 9.06 -14.44 -17.60
CA GLU A 56 9.13 -13.15 -18.29
C GLU A 56 7.97 -12.23 -17.87
N MET A 57 6.75 -12.78 -17.76
CA MET A 57 5.58 -12.03 -17.27
C MET A 57 5.78 -11.53 -15.82
N ALA A 58 6.36 -12.36 -14.95
CA ALA A 58 6.68 -11.96 -13.58
C ALA A 58 7.78 -10.88 -13.55
N GLN A 59 8.81 -11.00 -14.40
CA GLN A 59 9.88 -10.02 -14.53
C GLN A 59 9.36 -8.67 -15.04
N ASP A 60 8.53 -8.65 -16.07
CA ASP A 60 7.90 -7.43 -16.59
C ASP A 60 7.03 -6.75 -15.52
N ALA A 61 6.28 -7.53 -14.74
CA ALA A 61 5.51 -6.99 -13.62
C ALA A 61 6.42 -6.35 -12.56
N LEU A 62 7.54 -7.00 -12.19
CA LEU A 62 8.50 -6.43 -11.25
C LEU A 62 9.11 -5.13 -11.80
N ASN A 63 9.48 -5.11 -13.08
CA ASN A 63 10.06 -3.93 -13.75
C ASN A 63 9.16 -2.70 -13.61
N ARG A 64 7.86 -2.87 -13.83
CA ARG A 64 6.88 -1.77 -13.78
C ARG A 64 6.50 -1.36 -12.36
N TRP A 65 6.54 -2.28 -11.39
CA TRP A 65 6.01 -2.03 -10.04
C TRP A 65 7.09 -1.77 -8.97
N TRP A 66 8.37 -1.96 -9.26
CA TRP A 66 9.47 -1.71 -8.31
C TRP A 66 9.47 -0.28 -7.77
N TRP A 67 9.73 0.70 -8.63
CA TRP A 67 9.83 2.11 -8.24
C TRP A 67 8.52 2.67 -7.65
N PRO A 68 7.33 2.38 -8.23
CA PRO A 68 6.07 2.77 -7.60
C PRO A 68 5.87 2.21 -6.18
N SER A 69 6.38 0.99 -5.89
CA SER A 69 6.30 0.42 -4.54
C SER A 69 7.22 1.15 -3.55
N LEU A 70 8.41 1.59 -3.99
CA LEU A 70 9.32 2.40 -3.18
C LEU A 70 8.77 3.82 -2.91
N MET A 71 7.99 4.35 -3.85
CA MET A 71 7.30 5.63 -3.72
C MET A 71 6.15 5.61 -2.71
N MET A 72 5.61 4.44 -2.34
CA MET A 72 4.54 4.31 -1.34
C MET A 72 4.93 4.81 0.05
N PHE A 73 6.22 4.83 0.36
CA PHE A 73 6.74 5.38 1.62
C PHE A 73 6.72 6.90 1.67
N GLY A 74 6.34 7.58 0.57
CA GLY A 74 6.27 9.03 0.48
C GLY A 74 7.60 9.69 0.10
N PRO A 75 7.68 11.03 0.15
CA PRO A 75 8.88 11.76 -0.23
C PRO A 75 10.05 11.46 0.72
N SER A 76 11.26 11.82 0.30
CA SER A 76 12.44 11.77 1.16
C SER A 76 12.24 12.54 2.47
N ASP A 77 12.97 12.18 3.53
CA ASP A 77 12.81 12.80 4.84
C ASP A 77 13.07 14.31 4.82
N LYS A 78 13.99 14.78 3.96
CA LYS A 78 14.29 16.21 3.74
C LYS A 78 13.13 17.01 3.12
N ASP A 79 12.27 16.35 2.34
CA ASP A 79 11.16 16.98 1.62
C ASP A 79 9.80 16.72 2.29
N SER A 80 9.80 16.04 3.43
CA SER A 80 8.58 15.60 4.12
C SER A 80 8.06 16.64 5.13
N ILE A 81 7.22 17.56 4.67
CA ILE A 81 6.69 18.70 5.45
C ILE A 81 5.96 18.32 6.75
N HIS A 82 5.38 17.11 6.83
CA HIS A 82 4.60 16.66 7.99
C HIS A 82 5.38 15.73 8.94
N SER A 83 6.60 15.31 8.56
CA SER A 83 7.34 14.30 9.32
C SER A 83 7.72 14.78 10.71
N ALA A 84 8.22 16.01 10.87
CA ALA A 84 8.64 16.54 12.16
C ALA A 84 7.50 16.52 13.21
N GLN A 85 6.32 17.00 12.84
CA GLN A 85 5.16 17.02 13.72
C GLN A 85 4.62 15.61 13.99
N SER A 86 4.50 14.79 12.94
CA SER A 86 3.96 13.43 13.07
C SER A 86 4.84 12.54 13.95
N MET A 87 6.16 12.68 13.87
CA MET A 87 7.12 11.99 14.72
C MET A 87 7.06 12.51 16.16
N LYS A 88 7.00 13.84 16.37
CA LYS A 88 6.87 14.44 17.71
C LYS A 88 5.62 13.95 18.44
N TRP A 89 4.51 13.82 17.73
CA TRP A 89 3.27 13.29 18.28
C TRP A 89 3.20 11.76 18.29
N LYS A 90 4.23 11.06 17.83
CA LYS A 90 4.29 9.61 17.71
C LYS A 90 3.14 9.02 16.88
N ILE A 91 2.61 9.79 15.93
CA ILE A 91 1.70 9.30 14.89
C ILE A 91 2.52 8.45 13.91
N LYS A 92 3.61 9.03 13.40
CA LYS A 92 4.64 8.34 12.63
C LYS A 92 5.71 7.82 13.61
N ARG A 93 6.15 6.58 13.42
CA ARG A 93 7.09 5.90 14.34
C ARG A 93 8.50 5.75 13.78
N LEU A 94 8.62 5.60 12.46
CA LEU A 94 9.84 5.46 11.69
C LEU A 94 9.78 6.44 10.52
N SER A 95 10.93 6.90 10.03
CA SER A 95 10.99 7.87 8.94
C SER A 95 10.56 7.27 7.58
N ASN A 96 10.35 8.11 6.55
CA ASN A 96 9.97 7.58 5.23
C ASN A 96 11.14 6.78 4.63
N ASP A 97 12.34 7.34 4.74
CA ASP A 97 13.56 6.73 4.22
C ASP A 97 13.94 5.48 5.02
N GLU A 98 13.73 5.47 6.34
CA GLU A 98 13.97 4.29 7.18
C GLU A 98 13.06 3.12 6.79
N LEU A 99 11.77 3.38 6.56
CA LEU A 99 10.83 2.34 6.13
C LEU A 99 11.17 1.82 4.72
N ARG A 100 11.53 2.73 3.82
CA ARG A 100 11.94 2.37 2.45
C ARG A 100 13.19 1.51 2.46
N GLN A 101 14.21 1.87 3.25
CA GLN A 101 15.45 1.10 3.36
C GLN A 101 15.17 -0.33 3.85
N ARG A 102 14.41 -0.46 4.95
CA ARG A 102 14.02 -1.78 5.48
C ARG A 102 13.24 -2.61 4.46
N PHE A 103 12.38 -1.96 3.67
CA PHE A 103 11.66 -2.63 2.60
C PHE A 103 12.59 -3.18 1.52
N VAL A 104 13.55 -2.39 1.05
CA VAL A 104 14.55 -2.84 0.07
C VAL A 104 15.34 -4.02 0.66
N ASP A 105 15.88 -3.88 1.87
CA ASP A 105 16.71 -4.91 2.51
C ASP A 105 15.98 -6.25 2.68
N MET A 106 14.68 -6.21 2.96
CA MET A 106 13.87 -7.42 3.08
C MET A 106 13.42 -7.99 1.73
N THR A 107 13.27 -7.15 0.72
CA THR A 107 12.60 -7.52 -0.54
C THR A 107 13.57 -7.99 -1.61
N VAL A 108 14.79 -7.44 -1.66
CA VAL A 108 15.80 -7.88 -2.62
C VAL A 108 16.12 -9.39 -2.48
N PRO A 109 16.37 -9.93 -1.27
CA PRO A 109 16.56 -11.37 -1.11
C PRO A 109 15.35 -12.23 -1.54
N GLN A 110 14.13 -11.68 -1.46
CA GLN A 110 12.93 -12.36 -1.94
C GLN A 110 12.87 -12.39 -3.48
N ALA A 111 13.33 -11.33 -4.16
CA ALA A 111 13.48 -11.33 -5.62
C ALA A 111 14.54 -12.35 -6.07
N ASP A 112 15.65 -12.46 -5.34
CA ASP A 112 16.69 -13.46 -5.60
C ASP A 112 16.14 -14.89 -5.54
N VAL A 113 15.30 -15.20 -4.55
CA VAL A 113 14.64 -16.51 -4.43
C VAL A 113 13.70 -16.81 -5.62
N LEU A 114 13.07 -15.79 -6.18
CA LEU A 114 12.24 -15.91 -7.39
C LEU A 114 13.10 -16.01 -8.67
N GLY A 115 14.41 -15.76 -8.58
CA GLY A 115 15.30 -15.66 -9.73
C GLY A 115 14.91 -14.51 -10.66
N LEU A 116 14.43 -13.41 -10.09
CA LEU A 116 14.08 -12.16 -10.78
C LEU A 116 15.13 -11.09 -10.51
N THR A 117 15.35 -10.21 -11.47
CA THR A 117 16.28 -9.09 -11.34
C THR A 117 15.54 -7.83 -10.95
N VAL A 118 16.00 -7.13 -9.91
CA VAL A 118 15.44 -5.81 -9.54
C VAL A 118 15.86 -4.76 -10.59
N PRO A 119 14.93 -3.93 -11.11
CA PRO A 119 15.19 -2.96 -12.19
C PRO A 119 15.91 -1.69 -11.67
N ASP A 120 17.06 -1.88 -11.04
CA ASP A 120 17.89 -0.81 -10.46
C ASP A 120 19.38 -1.11 -10.70
N PRO A 121 20.00 -0.47 -11.71
CA PRO A 121 21.42 -0.66 -12.01
C PRO A 121 22.39 -0.25 -10.89
N ASP A 122 21.95 0.63 -9.98
CA ASP A 122 22.77 1.12 -8.87
C ASP A 122 22.64 0.24 -7.62
N LEU A 123 21.75 -0.76 -7.66
CA LEU A 123 21.48 -1.64 -6.52
C LEU A 123 22.70 -2.49 -6.17
N LYS A 124 23.18 -2.35 -4.94
CA LYS A 124 24.28 -3.17 -4.41
C LYS A 124 24.20 -3.34 -2.91
N PHE A 125 24.59 -4.51 -2.42
CA PHE A 125 24.71 -4.75 -0.99
C PHE A 125 25.98 -4.10 -0.45
N ASN A 126 25.86 -3.25 0.57
CA ASN A 126 27.00 -2.66 1.26
C ASN A 126 27.28 -3.44 2.56
N GLU A 127 28.34 -4.25 2.55
CA GLU A 127 28.74 -5.08 3.70
C GLU A 127 29.08 -4.26 4.95
N LYS A 128 29.53 -3.01 4.81
CA LYS A 128 29.90 -2.17 5.96
C LYS A 128 28.68 -1.66 6.71
N THR A 129 27.60 -1.37 6.01
CA THR A 129 26.36 -0.83 6.59
C THR A 129 25.33 -1.93 6.84
N GLY A 130 25.44 -3.07 6.16
CA GLY A 130 24.46 -4.14 6.21
C GLY A 130 23.17 -3.82 5.44
N HIS A 131 23.22 -2.83 4.55
CA HIS A 131 22.07 -2.33 3.79
C HIS A 131 22.32 -2.41 2.29
N TYR A 132 21.25 -2.58 1.51
CA TYR A 132 21.31 -2.35 0.08
C TYR A 132 21.30 -0.86 -0.22
N GLU A 133 22.30 -0.38 -0.95
CA GLU A 133 22.28 0.94 -1.59
C GLU A 133 21.49 0.80 -2.89
N PHE A 134 20.51 1.69 -3.12
CA PHE A 134 19.63 1.67 -4.29
C PHE A 134 19.64 3.03 -5.00
N GLY A 135 19.29 3.04 -6.28
CA GLY A 135 19.32 4.21 -7.15
C GLY A 135 18.33 5.32 -6.76
N PRO A 136 18.45 6.49 -7.39
CA PRO A 136 17.55 7.62 -7.14
C PRO A 136 16.13 7.32 -7.62
N ILE A 137 15.15 7.71 -6.82
CA ILE A 137 13.73 7.69 -7.21
C ILE A 137 13.44 8.87 -8.14
N ASP A 138 12.61 8.63 -9.16
CA ASP A 138 12.02 9.70 -9.97
C ASP A 138 10.98 10.48 -9.15
N TRP A 139 11.44 11.53 -8.48
CA TRP A 139 10.57 12.38 -7.67
C TRP A 139 9.62 13.25 -8.49
N GLU A 140 9.92 13.50 -9.78
CA GLU A 140 9.00 14.23 -10.64
C GLU A 140 7.80 13.35 -10.98
N GLU A 141 8.03 12.10 -11.39
CA GLU A 141 6.96 11.10 -11.57
C GLU A 141 6.11 10.98 -10.31
N PHE A 142 6.75 10.82 -9.14
CA PHE A 142 6.05 10.75 -7.85
C PHE A 142 5.07 11.91 -7.65
N TRP A 143 5.53 13.15 -7.86
CA TRP A 143 4.67 14.32 -7.66
C TRP A 143 3.61 14.48 -8.74
N GLN A 144 3.87 14.09 -9.99
CA GLN A 144 2.84 14.06 -11.03
C GLN A 144 1.70 13.10 -10.64
N VAL A 145 2.04 11.89 -10.20
CA VAL A 145 1.05 10.88 -9.77
C VAL A 145 0.25 11.37 -8.56
N VAL A 146 0.90 11.93 -7.54
CA VAL A 146 0.23 12.47 -6.34
C VAL A 146 -0.72 13.63 -6.69
N LYS A 147 -0.34 14.48 -7.65
CA LYS A 147 -1.16 15.62 -8.11
C LYS A 147 -2.31 15.23 -9.04
N GLY A 148 -2.43 13.96 -9.42
CA GLY A 148 -3.54 13.49 -10.26
C GLY A 148 -3.19 13.32 -11.73
N TYR A 149 -1.92 13.40 -12.12
CA TYR A 149 -1.45 13.33 -13.51
C TYR A 149 -0.73 12.00 -13.82
N GLY A 150 -0.95 10.97 -13.02
CA GLY A 150 -0.45 9.62 -13.27
C GLY A 150 -1.35 8.78 -14.19
N PRO A 151 -0.95 7.54 -14.48
CA PRO A 151 -1.50 6.73 -15.57
C PRO A 151 -2.95 6.27 -15.39
N CYS A 152 -3.49 6.31 -14.17
CA CYS A 152 -4.86 5.86 -13.90
C CYS A 152 -5.67 6.83 -13.02
N ASN A 153 -5.15 8.00 -12.69
CA ASN A 153 -5.78 8.88 -11.69
C ASN A 153 -7.21 9.27 -12.09
N LYS A 154 -7.40 9.62 -13.37
CA LYS A 154 -8.70 10.00 -13.92
C LYS A 154 -9.69 8.84 -13.87
N GLU A 155 -9.29 7.69 -14.39
CA GLU A 155 -10.09 6.46 -14.46
C GLU A 155 -10.48 5.97 -13.07
N ARG A 156 -9.55 6.02 -12.10
CA ARG A 156 -9.83 5.61 -10.70
C ARG A 156 -10.85 6.54 -10.04
N LEU A 157 -10.74 7.85 -10.23
CA LEU A 157 -11.69 8.80 -9.67
C LEU A 157 -13.06 8.73 -10.36
N GLU A 158 -13.10 8.59 -11.69
CA GLU A 158 -14.34 8.41 -12.45
C GLU A 158 -15.07 7.14 -12.02
N ALA A 159 -14.37 6.00 -11.92
CA ALA A 159 -14.99 4.77 -11.46
C ALA A 159 -15.62 4.90 -10.05
N ARG A 160 -14.99 5.66 -9.14
CA ARG A 160 -15.55 5.91 -7.79
C ARG A 160 -16.70 6.90 -7.79
N ARG A 161 -16.63 7.98 -8.60
CA ARG A 161 -17.74 8.92 -8.78
C ARG A 161 -18.96 8.21 -9.36
N ASN A 162 -18.80 7.49 -10.46
CA ASN A 162 -19.90 6.78 -11.12
C ASN A 162 -20.53 5.77 -10.17
N ALA A 163 -19.74 4.93 -9.49
CA ALA A 163 -20.28 3.98 -8.50
C ALA A 163 -21.04 4.68 -7.35
N HIS A 164 -20.60 5.87 -6.94
CA HIS A 164 -21.30 6.65 -5.93
C HIS A 164 -22.61 7.24 -6.48
N GLU A 165 -22.57 7.90 -7.63
CA GLU A 165 -23.70 8.59 -8.24
C GLU A 165 -24.78 7.59 -8.68
N GLU A 166 -24.42 6.57 -9.44
CA GLU A 166 -25.33 5.53 -9.90
C GLU A 166 -25.88 4.69 -8.73
N GLY A 167 -25.11 4.55 -7.66
CA GLY A 167 -25.54 3.88 -6.42
C GLY A 167 -26.43 4.73 -5.50
N ALA A 168 -26.76 5.97 -5.86
CA ALA A 168 -27.52 6.88 -4.99
C ALA A 168 -28.89 6.30 -4.62
N TRP A 169 -29.63 5.76 -5.58
CA TRP A 169 -30.95 5.20 -5.34
C TRP A 169 -30.93 4.03 -4.35
N VAL A 170 -29.86 3.22 -4.30
CA VAL A 170 -29.71 2.13 -3.33
C VAL A 170 -29.58 2.69 -1.92
N ARG A 171 -28.75 3.73 -1.75
CA ARG A 171 -28.56 4.39 -0.44
C ARG A 171 -29.85 5.05 0.02
N GLU A 172 -30.56 5.72 -0.88
CA GLU A 172 -31.86 6.34 -0.60
C GLU A 172 -32.92 5.30 -0.23
N ALA A 173 -32.98 4.19 -0.97
CA ALA A 173 -33.88 3.09 -0.68
C ALA A 173 -33.61 2.47 0.70
N ALA A 174 -32.34 2.26 1.06
CA ALA A 174 -31.95 1.75 2.38
C ALA A 174 -32.39 2.71 3.51
N VAL A 175 -32.18 4.01 3.34
CA VAL A 175 -32.61 5.04 4.30
C VAL A 175 -34.14 5.06 4.43
N ALA A 176 -34.86 5.06 3.30
CA ALA A 176 -36.31 5.07 3.30
C ALA A 176 -36.91 3.80 3.94
N TYR A 177 -36.33 2.64 3.67
CA TYR A 177 -36.73 1.37 4.29
C TYR A 177 -36.49 1.40 5.80
N HIS A 178 -35.32 1.83 6.25
CA HIS A 178 -34.99 1.92 7.68
C HIS A 178 -35.98 2.83 8.42
N LYS A 179 -36.27 4.03 7.88
CA LYS A 179 -37.27 4.95 8.45
C LYS A 179 -38.66 4.31 8.57
N LYS A 180 -39.07 3.46 7.61
CA LYS A 180 -40.34 2.72 7.70
C LYS A 180 -40.31 1.68 8.82
N GLN A 181 -39.19 0.97 9.00
CA GLN A 181 -39.04 -0.02 10.07
C GLN A 181 -39.03 0.61 11.45
N GLU A 182 -38.33 1.73 11.65
CA GLU A 182 -38.35 2.47 12.92
C GLU A 182 -39.76 2.93 13.28
N LYS A 183 -40.53 3.46 12.32
CA LYS A 183 -41.93 3.84 12.55
C LYS A 183 -42.80 2.65 12.96
N LYS A 184 -42.60 1.47 12.37
CA LYS A 184 -43.33 0.26 12.75
C LYS A 184 -42.96 -0.19 14.17
N LYS A 185 -41.68 -0.21 14.50
CA LYS A 185 -41.18 -0.59 15.84
C LYS A 185 -41.71 0.35 16.92
N ASN A 186 -41.67 1.67 16.68
CA ASN A 186 -42.19 2.64 17.64
C ASN A 186 -43.71 2.52 17.81
N LYS A 187 -44.47 2.22 16.75
CA LYS A 187 -45.91 1.94 16.87
C LYS A 187 -46.21 0.69 17.70
N SER A 188 -45.37 -0.34 17.64
CA SER A 188 -45.56 -1.57 18.44
C SER A 188 -45.08 -1.45 19.89
N LEU A 189 -44.32 -0.40 20.24
CA LEU A 189 -43.88 -0.13 21.61
C LEU A 189 -44.84 0.78 22.38
N VAL A 190 -45.72 1.49 21.66
CA VAL A 190 -46.71 2.43 22.21
C VAL A 190 -48.11 1.79 22.29
N ALA A 191 -48.32 0.64 21.63
CA ALA A 191 -49.52 -0.18 21.71
C ALA A 191 -49.31 -1.34 22.69
#